data_AF-A0A9D8QNC0-F1
#
_entry.id   AF-A0A9D8QNC0-F1
#
_cell.length_a   1.000
_cell.length_b   1.000
_cell.length_c   1.000
_cell.angle_alpha   90.00
_cell.angle_beta   90.00
_cell.angle_gamma   90.00
#
_symmetry.space_group_name_H-M   'P 1'
#
loop_
_entity.id
_entity.type
_entity.pdbx_description
1 polymer ?
#
loop_
_entity_poly.entity_id
_entity_poly.type
_entity_poly.pdbx_seq_one_letter_code
_entity_poly.pdbx_strand_id
1 'polypeptide(L)'
;MYIYETGSEEYALIEEFAKKHRKYPTEAERILWELIKSKQLGTKFRRQHIIGNYIADFANLHYHLVIEIDGGYHLEDSQFVKDEYRTEKLAERGFEVIRFSNEEVIGNPERTLSIIKQKIMEIESNTNNVAPLPSEGTGEAWGGAAARGGWAVDAACSGNPGPMEYQAVDLATGAQVFHFGPIKGTNNIGEFLAIVHALALMEKQGITDKVIYSDSYNAILWVQKKQCKTKLEHTPETEPTYQIIRRAETWLRTHQVRTPIIKWDTQNWGEIPADFGRK
;
A
#
# COMPACT_ATOMS: atom_id res chain seq x y z
N MET A 1 -11.09 -12.97 23.30
CA MET A 1 -10.79 -11.57 23.63
C MET A 1 -9.30 -11.37 23.36
N TYR A 2 -8.94 -10.93 22.16
CA TYR A 2 -7.56 -10.53 21.84
C TYR A 2 -7.51 -9.01 21.88
N ILE A 3 -6.80 -8.51 22.88
CA ILE A 3 -6.57 -7.09 23.12
C ILE A 3 -5.39 -6.73 22.20
N TYR A 4 -5.64 -6.07 21.08
CA TYR A 4 -4.55 -5.48 20.30
C TYR A 4 -4.24 -4.11 20.89
N GLU A 5 -3.25 -4.09 21.78
CA GLU A 5 -2.59 -2.87 22.22
C GLU A 5 -2.04 -2.12 21.01
N THR A 6 -2.27 -0.82 21.01
CA THR A 6 -1.76 0.13 20.03
C THR A 6 -0.24 0.15 20.04
N GLY A 7 0.42 -0.19 18.93
CA GLY A 7 1.85 0.03 18.71
C GLY A 7 2.73 -0.75 19.69
N SER A 8 2.79 -2.07 19.53
CA SER A 8 3.65 -2.92 20.34
C SER A 8 5.12 -2.49 20.19
N GLU A 9 5.89 -2.60 21.26
CA GLU A 9 7.35 -2.48 21.29
C GLU A 9 8.02 -3.20 20.10
N GLU A 10 7.38 -4.28 19.63
CA GLU A 10 7.72 -5.05 18.42
C GLU A 10 7.84 -4.22 17.13
N TYR A 11 6.95 -3.27 16.84
CA TYR A 11 7.05 -2.45 15.63
C TYR A 11 8.21 -1.44 15.73
N ALA A 12 8.41 -0.86 16.92
CA ALA A 12 9.54 0.03 17.18
C ALA A 12 10.87 -0.72 17.04
N LEU A 13 10.94 -1.96 17.54
CA LEU A 13 12.09 -2.85 17.37
C LEU A 13 12.35 -3.14 15.89
N ILE A 14 11.31 -3.51 15.11
CA ILE A 14 11.44 -3.74 13.65
C ILE A 14 11.95 -2.49 12.93
N GLU A 15 11.49 -1.30 13.30
CA GLU A 15 11.99 -0.05 12.73
C GLU A 15 13.46 0.22 13.07
N GLU A 16 13.87 -0.05 14.32
CA GLU A 16 15.26 0.03 14.75
C GLU A 16 16.16 -0.97 14.02
N PHE A 17 15.71 -2.21 13.86
CA PHE A 17 16.41 -3.22 13.05
C PHE A 17 16.57 -2.75 11.60
N ALA A 18 15.50 -2.28 10.95
CA ALA A 18 15.59 -1.76 9.59
C ALA A 18 16.59 -0.58 9.48
N LYS A 19 16.63 0.32 10.48
CA LYS A 19 17.63 1.40 10.55
C LYS A 19 19.06 0.86 10.72
N LYS A 20 19.26 -0.12 11.60
CA LYS A 20 20.56 -0.78 11.85
C LYS A 20 21.09 -1.44 10.58
N HIS A 21 20.27 -2.25 9.91
CA HIS A 21 20.65 -2.94 8.67
C HIS A 21 20.89 -1.96 7.51
N ARG A 22 20.17 -0.83 7.44
CA ARG A 22 20.53 0.24 6.48
C ARG A 22 21.92 0.82 6.76
N LYS A 23 22.29 0.97 8.04
CA LYS A 23 23.58 1.53 8.44
C LYS A 23 24.73 0.53 8.26
N TYR A 24 24.47 -0.76 8.45
CA TYR A 24 25.47 -1.83 8.43
C TYR A 24 25.02 -3.00 7.51
N PRO A 25 24.97 -2.80 6.18
CA PRO A 25 24.62 -3.87 5.24
C PRO A 25 25.72 -4.92 5.12
N THR A 26 25.36 -6.14 4.71
CA THR A 26 26.34 -7.12 4.24
C THR A 26 27.07 -6.64 2.97
N GLU A 27 28.19 -7.29 2.64
CA GLU A 27 28.92 -7.00 1.40
C GLU A 27 28.04 -7.24 0.15
N ALA A 28 27.29 -8.34 0.15
CA ALA A 28 26.34 -8.67 -0.91
C ALA A 28 25.23 -7.62 -1.04
N GLU A 29 24.59 -7.22 0.06
CA GLU A 29 23.59 -6.14 0.06
C GLU A 29 24.17 -4.83 -0.47
N ARG A 30 25.40 -4.47 -0.06
CA ARG A 30 26.06 -3.27 -0.54
C ARG A 30 26.27 -3.32 -2.05
N ILE A 31 26.80 -4.43 -2.57
CA ILE A 31 27.03 -4.62 -4.01
C ILE A 31 25.71 -4.53 -4.78
N LEU A 32 24.69 -5.27 -4.36
CA LEU A 32 23.41 -5.26 -5.05
C LEU A 32 22.74 -3.89 -4.99
N TRP A 33 22.83 -3.20 -3.85
CA TRP A 33 22.30 -1.84 -3.71
C TRP A 33 22.94 -0.87 -4.70
N GLU A 34 24.26 -0.91 -4.89
CA GLU A 34 24.94 -0.04 -5.86
C GLU A 34 24.43 -0.24 -7.30
N LEU A 35 24.10 -1.49 -7.66
CA LEU A 35 23.56 -1.82 -8.98
C LEU A 35 22.13 -1.32 -9.17
N ILE A 36 21.26 -1.52 -8.17
CA ILE A 36 19.82 -1.25 -8.33
C ILE A 36 19.41 0.18 -7.93
N LYS A 37 20.23 0.90 -7.13
CA LYS A 37 19.91 2.28 -6.68
C LYS A 37 19.91 3.32 -7.80
N SER A 38 20.64 3.07 -8.89
CA SER A 38 20.88 4.04 -9.96
C SER A 38 19.83 3.99 -11.09
N LYS A 39 18.67 3.35 -10.84
CA LYS A 39 17.61 3.12 -11.84
C LYS A 39 18.09 2.40 -13.11
N GLN A 40 19.19 1.65 -13.06
CA GLN A 40 19.64 0.79 -14.18
C GLN A 40 18.60 -0.24 -14.61
N LEU A 41 17.63 -0.52 -13.74
CA LEU A 41 16.50 -1.41 -13.96
C LEU A 41 15.23 -0.69 -14.45
N GLY A 42 15.27 0.62 -14.71
CA GLY A 42 14.09 1.41 -15.06
C GLY A 42 13.09 1.62 -13.92
N THR A 43 13.31 1.00 -12.76
CA THR A 43 12.41 1.00 -11.61
C THR A 43 13.15 1.23 -10.29
N LYS A 44 12.45 1.74 -9.27
CA LYS A 44 13.01 2.13 -7.97
C LYS A 44 12.90 0.98 -6.96
N PHE A 45 14.03 0.58 -6.40
CA PHE A 45 14.07 -0.35 -5.26
C PHE A 45 14.24 0.42 -3.95
N ARG A 46 13.63 -0.12 -2.88
CA ARG A 46 13.81 0.30 -1.48
C ARG A 46 14.68 -0.74 -0.78
N ARG A 47 15.54 -0.31 0.15
CA ARG A 47 16.40 -1.20 0.94
C ARG A 47 15.89 -1.30 2.38
N GLN A 48 15.87 -2.51 2.95
CA GLN A 48 15.40 -2.80 4.31
C GLN A 48 13.99 -2.21 4.53
N HIS A 49 13.05 -2.62 3.67
CA HIS A 49 11.69 -2.08 3.61
C HIS A 49 10.74 -2.93 4.46
N ILE A 50 9.99 -2.28 5.35
CA ILE A 50 9.06 -2.96 6.26
C ILE A 50 7.74 -3.23 5.52
N ILE A 51 7.34 -4.50 5.44
CA ILE A 51 6.07 -4.96 4.88
C ILE A 51 5.32 -5.71 5.98
N GLY A 52 4.37 -5.04 6.64
CA GLY A 52 3.70 -5.60 7.81
C GLY A 52 4.68 -5.77 8.99
N ASN A 53 4.89 -7.01 9.43
CA ASN A 53 5.83 -7.39 10.49
C ASN A 53 7.11 -8.05 9.93
N TYR A 54 7.48 -7.71 8.69
CA TYR A 54 8.63 -8.26 7.99
C TYR A 54 9.51 -7.17 7.41
N ILE A 55 10.82 -7.38 7.36
CA ILE A 55 11.80 -6.48 6.74
C ILE A 55 12.35 -7.21 5.51
N ALA A 56 12.08 -6.68 4.33
CA ALA A 56 12.66 -7.15 3.08
C ALA A 56 14.00 -6.47 2.81
N ASP A 57 15.04 -7.22 2.45
CA ASP A 57 16.36 -6.65 2.13
C ASP A 57 16.26 -5.62 1.00
N PHE A 58 15.55 -5.97 -0.08
CA PHE A 58 15.12 -5.03 -1.10
C PHE A 58 13.68 -5.26 -1.53
N ALA A 59 12.96 -4.16 -1.80
CA ALA A 59 11.59 -4.21 -2.28
C ALA A 59 11.38 -3.26 -3.45
N ASN A 60 10.82 -3.79 -4.53
CA ASN A 60 10.22 -3.06 -5.62
C ASN A 60 8.71 -3.03 -5.43
N LEU A 61 8.18 -1.88 -5.02
CA LEU A 61 6.74 -1.74 -4.78
C LEU A 61 5.94 -1.66 -6.09
N HIS A 62 6.58 -1.32 -7.21
CA HIS A 62 5.89 -1.25 -8.50
C HIS A 62 5.59 -2.65 -9.02
N TYR A 63 6.56 -3.55 -9.03
CA TYR A 63 6.38 -4.92 -9.52
C TYR A 63 5.96 -5.90 -8.42
N HIS A 64 5.66 -5.40 -7.21
CA HIS A 64 5.49 -6.21 -6.02
C HIS A 64 6.57 -7.30 -5.89
N LEU A 65 7.83 -6.91 -6.10
CA LEU A 65 8.96 -7.84 -6.09
C LEU A 65 9.82 -7.58 -4.84
N VAL A 66 10.00 -8.61 -4.02
CA VAL A 66 10.93 -8.64 -2.90
C VAL A 66 12.17 -9.42 -3.31
N ILE A 67 13.33 -8.89 -2.96
CA ILE A 67 14.62 -9.56 -3.10
C ILE A 67 15.19 -9.76 -1.71
N GLU A 68 15.50 -11.01 -1.38
CA GLU A 68 16.22 -11.36 -0.16
C GLU A 68 17.63 -11.84 -0.49
N ILE A 69 18.59 -11.44 0.34
CA ILE A 69 19.93 -12.01 0.31
C ILE A 69 20.04 -12.92 1.52
N ASP A 70 20.11 -14.23 1.28
CA ASP A 70 20.32 -15.20 2.34
C ASP A 70 21.77 -15.12 2.83
N GLY A 71 22.00 -14.14 3.69
CA GLY A 71 23.11 -14.14 4.61
C GLY A 71 22.74 -14.99 5.81
N GLY A 72 23.56 -16.00 6.08
CA GLY A 72 23.51 -16.78 7.32
C GLY A 72 23.77 -15.91 8.55
N TYR A 73 22.84 -15.01 8.88
CA TYR A 73 22.82 -14.32 10.16
C TYR A 73 22.72 -15.39 11.24
N HIS A 74 23.82 -15.52 11.97
CA HIS A 74 24.02 -16.48 13.02
C HIS A 74 22.90 -16.39 14.07
N LEU A 75 22.58 -17.57 14.58
CA LEU A 75 21.43 -17.97 15.38
C LEU A 75 21.14 -17.17 16.66
N GLU A 76 21.92 -16.15 17.03
CA GLU A 76 21.75 -15.43 18.31
C GLU A 76 20.81 -14.19 18.21
N ASP A 77 20.67 -13.56 17.04
CA ASP A 77 19.68 -12.48 16.81
C ASP A 77 18.34 -13.01 16.22
N SER A 78 18.22 -14.34 16.10
CA SER A 78 17.31 -14.99 15.13
C SER A 78 15.90 -15.31 15.60
N GLN A 79 15.54 -15.06 16.87
CA GLN A 79 14.19 -15.42 17.37
C GLN A 79 13.06 -14.65 16.68
N PHE A 80 13.34 -13.54 15.98
CA PHE A 80 12.33 -12.72 15.34
C PHE A 80 12.34 -12.71 13.81
N VAL A 81 13.28 -13.33 13.07
CA VAL A 81 13.44 -12.99 11.62
C VAL A 81 13.37 -14.14 10.61
N LYS A 82 13.58 -15.42 10.93
CA LYS A 82 13.48 -16.47 9.90
C LYS A 82 12.37 -17.46 10.23
N ASP A 83 11.22 -17.33 9.57
CA ASP A 83 10.31 -18.46 9.45
C ASP A 83 9.52 -18.43 8.13
N GLU A 84 9.36 -19.61 7.57
CA GLU A 84 8.72 -19.94 6.28
C GLU A 84 7.28 -19.37 6.18
N TYR A 85 6.64 -19.19 7.33
CA TYR A 85 5.34 -18.52 7.54
C TYR A 85 5.27 -17.10 6.95
N ARG A 86 6.41 -16.43 6.73
CA ARG A 86 6.44 -15.05 6.21
C ARG A 86 6.35 -14.94 4.69
N THR A 87 6.82 -15.94 3.94
CA THR A 87 6.70 -15.96 2.48
C THR A 87 5.25 -16.05 2.06
N GLU A 88 4.45 -16.87 2.75
CA GLU A 88 3.01 -16.97 2.53
C GLU A 88 2.31 -15.63 2.79
N LYS A 89 2.74 -14.89 3.82
CA LYS A 89 2.21 -13.56 4.14
C LYS A 89 2.63 -12.46 3.16
N LEU A 90 3.73 -12.62 2.44
CA LEU A 90 4.11 -11.73 1.34
C LEU A 90 3.32 -12.08 0.07
N ALA A 91 3.17 -13.38 -0.23
CA ALA A 91 2.36 -13.85 -1.35
C ALA A 91 0.87 -13.50 -1.18
N GLU A 92 0.31 -13.61 0.03
CA GLU A 92 -1.04 -13.11 0.38
C GLU A 92 -1.20 -11.60 0.10
N ARG A 93 -0.09 -10.84 0.13
CA ARG A 93 -0.05 -9.41 -0.17
C ARG A 93 0.35 -9.11 -1.61
N GLY A 94 0.41 -10.13 -2.47
CA GLY A 94 0.72 -10.02 -3.89
C GLY A 94 2.20 -9.83 -4.20
N PHE A 95 3.10 -10.02 -3.22
CA PHE A 95 4.53 -9.92 -3.46
C PHE A 95 5.11 -11.23 -3.97
N GLU A 96 5.83 -11.16 -5.09
CA GLU A 96 6.75 -12.20 -5.52
C GLU A 96 8.08 -12.03 -4.78
N VAL A 97 8.67 -13.14 -4.33
CA VAL A 97 9.93 -13.14 -3.58
C VAL A 97 10.99 -13.90 -4.38
N ILE A 98 12.13 -13.26 -4.64
CA ILE A 98 13.33 -13.91 -5.16
C ILE A 98 14.44 -13.87 -4.11
N ARG A 99 15.21 -14.95 -4.00
CA ARG A 99 16.28 -15.09 -3.00
C ARG A 99 17.60 -15.34 -3.71
N PHE A 100 18.66 -14.72 -3.20
CA PHE A 100 20.03 -14.93 -3.64
C PHE A 100 20.91 -15.29 -2.45
N SER A 101 21.90 -16.15 -2.63
CA SER A 101 22.96 -16.33 -1.63
C SER A 101 23.96 -15.17 -1.70
N ASN A 102 24.72 -14.95 -0.62
CA ASN A 102 25.82 -13.98 -0.64
C ASN A 102 26.81 -14.25 -1.78
N GLU A 103 27.16 -15.52 -2.00
CA GLU A 103 28.10 -15.95 -3.02
C GLU A 103 27.58 -15.71 -4.44
N GLU A 104 26.26 -15.86 -4.67
CA GLU A 104 25.65 -15.56 -5.96
C GLU A 104 25.76 -14.07 -6.30
N VAL A 105 25.46 -13.19 -5.32
CA VAL A 105 25.53 -11.74 -5.50
C VAL A 105 26.97 -11.28 -5.65
N ILE A 106 27.88 -11.75 -4.81
CA ILE A 106 29.30 -11.34 -4.81
C ILE A 106 30.03 -11.92 -6.02
N GLY A 107 29.81 -13.21 -6.31
CA GLY A 107 30.53 -13.94 -7.35
C GLY A 107 30.11 -13.57 -8.76
N ASN A 108 28.84 -13.17 -8.97
CA ASN A 108 28.39 -12.69 -10.27
C ASN A 108 27.26 -11.63 -10.16
N PRO A 109 27.63 -10.37 -9.86
CA PRO A 109 26.65 -9.30 -9.70
C PRO A 109 25.84 -9.01 -10.98
N GLU A 110 26.44 -9.16 -12.16
CA GLU A 110 25.77 -8.96 -13.46
C GLU A 110 24.72 -10.03 -13.74
N ARG A 111 25.01 -11.30 -13.40
CA ARG A 111 24.03 -12.39 -13.50
C ARG A 111 22.86 -12.16 -12.54
N THR A 112 23.15 -11.76 -11.31
CA THR A 112 22.12 -11.40 -10.31
C THR A 112 21.20 -10.30 -10.86
N LEU A 113 21.79 -9.25 -11.43
CA LEU A 113 21.03 -8.16 -12.06
C LEU A 113 20.18 -8.64 -13.24
N SER A 114 20.72 -9.54 -14.06
CA SER A 114 20.01 -10.12 -15.21
C SER A 114 18.80 -10.95 -14.79
N ILE A 115 18.91 -11.72 -13.70
CA ILE A 115 17.79 -12.47 -13.12
C ILE A 115 16.70 -11.51 -12.63
N ILE A 116 17.08 -10.42 -11.94
CA ILE A 116 16.12 -9.42 -11.48
C ILE A 116 15.41 -8.76 -12.68
N LYS A 117 16.13 -8.41 -13.74
CA LYS A 117 15.56 -7.86 -14.98
C LYS A 117 14.58 -8.84 -15.62
N GLN A 118 14.98 -10.10 -15.77
CA GLN A 118 14.12 -11.13 -16.34
C GLN A 118 12.85 -11.28 -15.52
N LYS A 119 12.96 -11.29 -14.20
CA LYS A 119 11.80 -11.40 -13.31
C LYS A 119 10.84 -10.23 -13.46
N ILE A 120 11.36 -9.01 -13.59
CA ILE A 120 10.56 -7.83 -13.90
C ILE A 120 9.83 -8.00 -15.25
N MET A 121 10.54 -8.43 -16.29
CA MET A 121 9.94 -8.66 -17.62
C MET A 121 8.87 -9.76 -17.61
N GLU A 122 9.06 -10.84 -16.83
CA GLU A 122 8.05 -11.89 -16.64
C GLU A 122 6.79 -11.33 -15.96
N ILE A 123 6.94 -10.50 -14.93
CA ILE A 123 5.82 -9.82 -14.27
C ILE A 123 5.10 -8.92 -15.27
N GLU A 124 5.83 -8.14 -16.07
CA GLU A 124 5.26 -7.28 -17.12
C GLU A 124 4.50 -8.07 -18.19
N SER A 125 5.06 -9.17 -18.67
CA SER A 125 4.43 -9.99 -19.71
C SER A 125 3.20 -10.76 -19.20
N ASN A 126 3.20 -11.19 -17.94
CA ASN A 126 2.02 -11.77 -17.29
C ASN A 126 0.92 -10.73 -17.10
N THR A 127 1.26 -9.46 -16.83
CA THR A 127 0.26 -8.38 -16.78
C THR A 127 -0.30 -8.00 -18.15
N ASN A 128 0.46 -8.18 -19.24
CA ASN A 128 0.06 -7.83 -20.61
C ASN A 128 -0.76 -8.92 -21.33
N ASN A 129 -0.88 -10.13 -20.79
CA ASN A 129 -1.70 -11.22 -21.36
C ASN A 129 -3.20 -11.14 -20.98
N VAL A 130 -3.62 -10.09 -20.28
CA VAL A 130 -5.03 -9.74 -20.10
C VAL A 130 -5.44 -8.88 -21.30
N ALA A 131 -6.41 -9.35 -22.10
CA ALA A 131 -6.79 -8.74 -23.37
C ALA A 131 -7.05 -7.22 -23.28
N PRO A 132 -6.63 -6.41 -24.26
CA PRO A 132 -6.78 -4.96 -24.22
C PRO A 132 -8.25 -4.55 -24.45
N LEU A 133 -8.81 -3.78 -23.52
CA LEU A 133 -10.02 -2.96 -23.71
C LEU A 133 -9.61 -1.59 -24.28
N PRO A 134 -10.51 -0.91 -25.03
CA PRO A 134 -10.14 0.04 -26.06
C PRO A 134 -9.44 1.27 -25.49
N SER A 135 -8.38 1.66 -26.19
CA SER A 135 -7.58 2.85 -25.95
C SER A 135 -8.36 4.10 -26.34
N GLU A 136 -8.50 5.04 -25.40
CA GLU A 136 -8.35 6.47 -25.65
C GLU A 136 -8.19 7.18 -24.30
N GLY A 137 -7.10 7.93 -24.13
CA GLY A 137 -6.88 8.79 -22.96
C GLY A 137 -5.48 8.67 -22.38
N THR A 138 -4.66 9.68 -22.66
CA THR A 138 -3.30 9.92 -22.19
C THR A 138 -3.15 9.82 -20.67
N GLY A 139 -2.22 9.00 -20.18
CA GLY A 139 -1.97 8.81 -18.74
C GLY A 139 -0.61 8.19 -18.40
N GLU A 140 0.46 8.67 -19.03
CA GLU A 140 1.80 8.49 -18.47
C GLU A 140 1.97 9.48 -17.31
N ALA A 141 1.80 9.03 -16.05
CA ALA A 141 2.44 9.60 -14.84
C ALA A 141 1.86 9.09 -13.50
N TRP A 142 1.53 7.80 -13.33
CA TRP A 142 1.18 7.30 -11.99
C TRP A 142 1.78 5.92 -11.76
N GLY A 143 2.93 5.87 -11.08
CA GLY A 143 3.38 4.72 -10.28
C GLY A 143 3.30 3.32 -10.89
N GLY A 144 3.55 3.13 -12.19
CA GLY A 144 3.65 1.81 -12.83
C GLY A 144 2.38 0.93 -12.79
N ALA A 145 2.44 -0.24 -13.45
CA ALA A 145 1.34 -1.20 -13.62
C ALA A 145 0.57 -1.61 -12.34
N ALA A 146 1.17 -1.56 -11.14
CA ALA A 146 0.48 -1.83 -9.88
C ALA A 146 -0.55 -0.74 -9.51
N ALA A 147 -0.29 0.52 -9.82
CA ALA A 147 -1.25 1.60 -9.62
C ALA A 147 -2.47 1.42 -10.55
N ARG A 148 -2.29 0.88 -11.76
CA ARG A 148 -3.37 0.64 -12.73
C ARG A 148 -4.43 -0.36 -12.25
N GLY A 149 -4.12 -1.19 -11.25
CA GLY A 149 -5.07 -2.11 -10.62
C GLY A 149 -5.86 -1.54 -9.45
N GLY A 150 -5.81 -0.22 -9.17
CA GLY A 150 -6.39 0.33 -7.93
C GLY A 150 -7.49 1.39 -8.13
N TRP A 151 -8.30 1.58 -7.10
CA TRP A 151 -9.11 2.79 -6.92
C TRP A 151 -8.41 3.70 -5.91
N ALA A 152 -8.14 4.94 -6.30
CA ALA A 152 -7.70 5.99 -5.39
C ALA A 152 -8.92 6.68 -4.77
N VAL A 153 -8.89 6.95 -3.47
CA VAL A 153 -9.94 7.68 -2.77
C VAL A 153 -9.35 8.86 -2.00
N ASP A 154 -10.10 9.96 -1.95
CA ASP A 154 -9.72 11.19 -1.26
C ASP A 154 -10.97 11.93 -0.77
N ALA A 155 -10.79 12.81 0.21
CA ALA A 155 -11.82 13.70 0.69
C ALA A 155 -11.35 15.14 0.82
N ALA A 156 -12.28 16.06 0.59
CA ALA A 156 -12.08 17.48 0.80
C ALA A 156 -13.15 18.04 1.75
N CYS A 157 -12.76 19.06 2.53
CA CYS A 157 -13.67 19.75 3.45
C CYS A 157 -13.40 21.26 3.44
N SER A 158 -14.39 22.05 3.00
CA SER A 158 -14.28 23.53 2.94
C SER A 158 -14.52 24.15 4.32
N GLY A 159 -13.44 24.39 5.06
CA GLY A 159 -13.51 24.68 6.49
C GLY A 159 -13.69 23.37 7.27
N ASN A 160 -12.89 23.13 8.30
CA ASN A 160 -12.83 21.82 8.96
C ASN A 160 -13.12 21.98 10.46
N PRO A 161 -14.39 21.80 10.90
CA PRO A 161 -15.53 21.19 10.20
C PRO A 161 -16.28 22.13 9.22
N GLY A 162 -16.90 21.56 8.19
CA GLY A 162 -17.57 22.30 7.12
C GLY A 162 -18.19 21.38 6.05
N PRO A 163 -18.55 21.90 4.86
CA PRO A 163 -19.02 21.07 3.74
C PRO A 163 -17.91 20.10 3.29
N MET A 164 -18.12 18.82 3.58
CA MET A 164 -17.23 17.70 3.34
C MET A 164 -17.78 16.85 2.19
N GLU A 165 -16.91 16.54 1.24
CA GLU A 165 -17.18 15.66 0.10
C GLU A 165 -16.02 14.67 -0.07
N TYR A 166 -16.28 13.57 -0.76
CA TYR A 166 -15.26 12.58 -1.05
C TYR A 166 -15.55 11.87 -2.37
N GLN A 167 -14.51 11.30 -2.98
CA GLN A 167 -14.63 10.63 -4.28
C GLN A 167 -13.66 9.45 -4.41
N ALA A 168 -13.89 8.66 -5.44
CA ALA A 168 -12.95 7.63 -5.90
C ALA A 168 -12.68 7.77 -7.40
N VAL A 169 -11.44 7.51 -7.79
CA VAL A 169 -10.97 7.49 -9.18
C VAL A 169 -10.34 6.14 -9.47
N ASP A 170 -10.72 5.53 -10.59
CA ASP A 170 -10.07 4.31 -11.08
C ASP A 170 -8.74 4.68 -11.73
N LEU A 171 -7.64 4.14 -11.21
CA LEU A 171 -6.30 4.54 -11.61
C LEU A 171 -5.88 4.01 -12.99
N ALA A 172 -6.55 2.99 -13.53
CA ALA A 172 -6.31 2.55 -14.91
C ALA A 172 -6.92 3.51 -15.93
N THR A 173 -8.13 4.00 -15.63
CA THR A 173 -8.93 4.77 -16.61
C THR A 173 -8.93 6.28 -16.34
N GLY A 174 -8.55 6.70 -15.14
CA GLY A 174 -8.74 8.07 -14.67
C GLY A 174 -10.20 8.45 -14.44
N ALA A 175 -11.15 7.52 -14.59
CA ALA A 175 -12.57 7.80 -14.46
C ALA A 175 -12.97 7.93 -12.98
N GLN A 176 -13.82 8.91 -12.68
CA GLN A 176 -14.46 9.01 -11.37
C GLN A 176 -15.42 7.83 -11.21
N VAL A 177 -15.16 6.99 -10.21
CA VAL A 177 -15.99 5.82 -9.86
C VAL A 177 -17.23 6.24 -9.10
N PHE A 178 -17.05 7.15 -8.13
CA PHE A 178 -18.14 7.79 -7.41
C PHE A 178 -17.70 9.13 -6.85
N HIS A 179 -18.69 9.96 -6.54
CA HIS A 179 -18.57 11.19 -5.76
C HIS A 179 -19.72 11.23 -4.75
N PHE A 180 -19.45 11.78 -3.57
CA PHE A 180 -20.43 11.94 -2.51
C PHE A 180 -20.24 13.26 -1.78
N GLY A 181 -21.34 13.95 -1.51
CA GLY A 181 -21.39 15.20 -0.76
C GLY A 181 -21.76 16.40 -1.64
N PRO A 182 -21.60 17.63 -1.12
CA PRO A 182 -21.09 17.94 0.21
C PRO A 182 -22.13 17.74 1.33
N ILE A 183 -21.67 17.31 2.52
CA ILE A 183 -22.45 17.30 3.78
C ILE A 183 -21.59 17.83 4.93
N LYS A 184 -22.20 18.27 6.04
CA LYS A 184 -21.44 18.81 7.18
C LYS A 184 -20.53 17.74 7.82
N GLY A 185 -19.22 17.89 7.74
CA GLY A 185 -18.27 16.90 8.24
C GLY A 185 -16.88 17.46 8.52
N THR A 186 -15.90 16.56 8.61
CA THR A 186 -14.47 16.88 8.72
C THR A 186 -13.71 16.11 7.65
N ASN A 187 -12.50 16.55 7.29
CA ASN A 187 -11.69 15.85 6.29
C ASN A 187 -11.49 14.37 6.65
N ASN A 188 -11.11 14.08 7.89
CA ASN A 188 -10.86 12.71 8.36
C ASN A 188 -12.12 11.82 8.31
N ILE A 189 -13.31 12.39 8.52
CA ILE A 189 -14.56 11.64 8.33
C ILE A 189 -14.73 11.29 6.85
N GLY A 190 -14.52 12.26 5.96
CA GLY A 190 -14.63 12.05 4.51
C GLY A 190 -13.69 10.95 4.03
N GLU A 191 -12.42 11.01 4.43
CA GLU A 191 -11.41 10.00 4.10
C GLU A 191 -11.84 8.60 4.53
N PHE A 192 -12.32 8.47 5.77
CA PHE A 192 -12.82 7.20 6.30
C PHE A 192 -14.02 6.69 5.50
N LEU A 193 -14.99 7.56 5.22
CA LEU A 193 -16.18 7.18 4.47
C LEU A 193 -15.86 6.81 3.01
N ALA A 194 -14.88 7.47 2.39
CA ALA A 194 -14.43 7.16 1.03
C ALA A 194 -13.88 5.74 0.91
N ILE A 195 -13.02 5.33 1.85
CA ILE A 195 -12.48 3.97 1.89
C ILE A 195 -13.61 2.94 2.09
N VAL A 196 -14.52 3.18 3.04
CA VAL A 196 -15.61 2.23 3.31
C VAL A 196 -16.60 2.15 2.14
N HIS A 197 -16.87 3.26 1.47
CA HIS A 197 -17.71 3.27 0.26
C HIS A 197 -17.06 2.46 -0.85
N ALA A 198 -15.75 2.64 -1.11
CA ALA A 198 -15.03 1.85 -2.09
C ALA A 198 -15.06 0.35 -1.76
N LEU A 199 -14.83 -0.04 -0.50
CA LEU A 199 -14.92 -1.43 -0.05
C LEU A 199 -16.31 -2.03 -0.31
N ALA A 200 -17.37 -1.33 0.12
CA ALA A 200 -18.75 -1.78 -0.05
C ALA A 200 -19.16 -1.88 -1.51
N LEU A 201 -18.68 -0.96 -2.35
CA LEU A 201 -18.96 -0.97 -3.78
C LEU A 201 -18.23 -2.11 -4.49
N MET A 202 -16.95 -2.33 -4.18
CA MET A 202 -16.18 -3.45 -4.73
C MET A 202 -16.81 -4.79 -4.36
N GLU A 203 -17.21 -4.99 -3.10
CA GLU A 203 -17.92 -6.20 -2.67
C GLU A 203 -19.24 -6.38 -3.44
N LYS A 204 -20.05 -5.32 -3.53
CA LYS A 204 -21.33 -5.34 -4.26
C LYS A 204 -21.16 -5.69 -5.74
N GLN A 205 -20.06 -5.26 -6.36
CA GLN A 205 -19.75 -5.50 -7.77
C GLN A 205 -18.95 -6.79 -8.00
N GLY A 206 -18.54 -7.50 -6.94
CA GLY A 206 -17.70 -8.70 -7.05
C GLY A 206 -16.28 -8.41 -7.53
N ILE A 207 -15.78 -7.19 -7.33
CA ILE A 207 -14.41 -6.79 -7.72
C ILE A 207 -13.44 -7.35 -6.67
N THR A 208 -12.55 -8.25 -7.09
CA THR A 208 -11.57 -8.92 -6.21
C THR A 208 -10.13 -8.75 -6.66
N ASP A 209 -9.91 -8.18 -7.85
CA ASP A 209 -8.62 -7.99 -8.51
C ASP A 209 -8.06 -6.57 -8.32
N LYS A 210 -8.75 -5.71 -7.56
CA LYS A 210 -8.34 -4.33 -7.29
C LYS A 210 -7.96 -4.07 -5.84
N VAL A 211 -7.17 -3.03 -5.65
CA VAL A 211 -6.80 -2.47 -4.34
C VAL A 211 -7.37 -1.07 -4.15
N ILE A 212 -7.43 -0.59 -2.91
CA ILE A 212 -7.83 0.78 -2.58
C ILE A 212 -6.60 1.57 -2.11
N TYR A 213 -6.37 2.73 -2.70
CA TYR A 213 -5.36 3.69 -2.27
C TYR A 213 -6.00 4.87 -1.53
N SER A 214 -5.45 5.24 -0.38
CA SER A 214 -5.77 6.50 0.31
C SER A 214 -4.48 7.09 0.86
N ASP A 215 -4.33 8.40 0.82
CA ASP A 215 -3.19 9.09 1.44
C ASP A 215 -3.42 9.39 2.94
N SER A 216 -4.60 9.05 3.49
CA SER A 216 -4.97 9.33 4.87
C SER A 216 -4.64 8.17 5.81
N TYR A 217 -3.55 8.32 6.58
CA TYR A 217 -3.17 7.34 7.61
C TYR A 217 -4.26 7.14 8.67
N ASN A 218 -4.91 8.23 9.09
CA ASN A 218 -5.96 8.20 10.12
C ASN A 218 -7.17 7.39 9.65
N ALA A 219 -7.59 7.56 8.40
CA ALA A 219 -8.74 6.86 7.85
C ALA A 219 -8.47 5.36 7.70
N ILE A 220 -7.30 4.98 7.18
CA ILE A 220 -6.87 3.58 7.09
C ILE A 220 -6.92 2.94 8.49
N LEU A 221 -6.39 3.62 9.51
CA LEU A 221 -6.43 3.15 10.89
C LEU A 221 -7.86 2.99 11.44
N TRP A 222 -8.78 3.90 11.10
CA TRP A 222 -10.18 3.83 11.50
C TRP A 222 -10.92 2.66 10.84
N VAL A 223 -10.63 2.37 9.57
CA VAL A 223 -11.18 1.20 8.86
C VAL A 223 -10.67 -0.10 9.48
N GLN A 224 -9.37 -0.21 9.75
CA GLN A 224 -8.79 -1.38 10.43
C GLN A 224 -9.43 -1.61 11.81
N LYS A 225 -9.70 -0.54 12.55
CA LYS A 225 -10.37 -0.58 13.85
C LYS A 225 -11.89 -0.71 13.77
N LYS A 226 -12.48 -0.68 12.57
CA LYS A 226 -13.93 -0.70 12.32
C LYS A 226 -14.68 0.37 13.12
N GLN A 227 -14.04 1.53 13.31
CA GLN A 227 -14.54 2.60 14.16
C GLN A 227 -14.01 3.97 13.71
N CYS A 228 -14.93 4.91 13.47
CA CYS A 228 -14.62 6.31 13.20
C CYS A 228 -14.43 7.06 14.53
N LYS A 229 -13.17 7.38 14.87
CA LYS A 229 -12.84 8.11 16.12
C LYS A 229 -12.87 9.64 15.93
N THR A 230 -13.99 10.16 15.43
CA THR A 230 -14.16 11.60 15.22
C THR A 230 -14.37 12.37 16.53
N LYS A 231 -13.98 13.66 16.53
CA LYS A 231 -14.28 14.66 17.58
C LYS A 231 -15.35 15.68 17.16
N LEU A 232 -15.96 15.49 15.98
CA LEU A 232 -17.06 16.34 15.53
C LEU A 232 -18.15 16.37 16.61
N GLU A 233 -18.77 17.52 16.86
CA GLU A 233 -19.87 17.60 17.81
C GLU A 233 -21.13 16.97 17.21
N HIS A 234 -21.89 16.24 18.03
CA HIS A 234 -23.15 15.65 17.60
C HIS A 234 -24.28 16.65 17.79
N THR A 235 -24.75 17.23 16.69
CA THR A 235 -25.81 18.24 16.63
C THR A 235 -26.83 17.83 15.56
N PRO A 236 -28.02 18.46 15.50
CA PRO A 236 -28.97 18.22 14.40
C PRO A 236 -28.37 18.45 13.00
N GLU A 237 -27.40 19.37 12.85
CA GLU A 237 -26.71 19.63 11.58
C GLU A 237 -25.77 18.48 11.18
N THR A 238 -25.12 17.83 12.15
CA THR A 238 -24.13 16.75 11.91
C THR A 238 -24.74 15.35 11.97
N GLU A 239 -25.99 15.20 12.40
CA GLU A 239 -26.70 13.92 12.47
C GLU A 239 -26.70 13.13 11.14
N PRO A 240 -26.91 13.74 9.96
CA PRO A 240 -26.80 13.02 8.69
C PRO A 240 -25.43 12.35 8.49
N THR A 241 -24.35 13.02 8.91
CA THR A 241 -22.98 12.49 8.85
C THR A 241 -22.82 11.31 9.82
N TYR A 242 -23.36 11.42 11.03
CA TYR A 242 -23.36 10.32 12.00
C TYR A 242 -24.18 9.11 11.53
N GLN A 243 -25.28 9.30 10.80
CA GLN A 243 -26.03 8.19 10.19
C GLN A 243 -25.16 7.40 9.21
N ILE A 244 -24.39 8.09 8.38
CA ILE A 244 -23.49 7.46 7.41
C ILE A 244 -22.33 6.76 8.13
N ILE A 245 -21.75 7.38 9.16
CA ILE A 245 -20.73 6.75 10.01
C ILE A 245 -21.26 5.43 10.61
N ARG A 246 -22.47 5.44 11.20
CA ARG A 246 -23.07 4.23 11.79
C ARG A 246 -23.30 3.14 10.76
N ARG A 247 -23.71 3.49 9.54
CA ARG A 247 -23.84 2.55 8.42
C ARG A 247 -22.50 1.97 8.01
N ALA A 248 -21.47 2.81 7.87
CA ALA A 248 -20.11 2.41 7.51
C ALA A 248 -19.51 1.45 8.55
N GLU A 249 -19.60 1.80 9.84
CA GLU A 249 -19.11 0.94 10.92
C GLU A 249 -19.87 -0.39 11.01
N THR A 250 -21.19 -0.36 10.85
CA THR A 250 -22.02 -1.58 10.81
C THR A 250 -21.58 -2.47 9.66
N TRP A 251 -21.37 -1.90 8.47
CA TRP A 251 -20.90 -2.63 7.30
C TRP A 251 -19.55 -3.30 7.56
N LEU A 252 -18.55 -2.56 8.07
CA LEU A 252 -17.23 -3.10 8.41
C LEU A 252 -17.27 -4.24 9.45
N ARG A 253 -18.22 -4.20 10.39
CA ARG A 253 -18.39 -5.25 11.41
C ARG A 253 -19.07 -6.50 10.88
N THR A 254 -19.92 -6.37 9.88
CA THR A 254 -20.77 -7.44 9.36
C THR A 254 -20.26 -8.09 8.08
N HIS A 255 -19.31 -7.46 7.39
CA HIS A 255 -18.73 -7.95 6.14
C HIS A 255 -17.25 -8.28 6.31
N GLN A 256 -16.75 -9.24 5.51
CA GLN A 256 -15.36 -9.64 5.53
C GLN A 256 -14.56 -8.81 4.53
N VAL A 257 -13.81 -7.83 5.04
CA VAL A 257 -12.93 -7.00 4.21
C VAL A 257 -11.76 -7.83 3.71
N ARG A 258 -11.71 -8.09 2.40
CA ARG A 258 -10.62 -8.82 1.72
C ARG A 258 -9.76 -7.91 0.84
N THR A 259 -10.34 -6.83 0.34
CA THR A 259 -9.66 -5.85 -0.52
C THR A 259 -8.50 -5.18 0.24
N PRO A 260 -7.27 -5.22 -0.30
CA PRO A 260 -6.14 -4.52 0.28
C PRO A 260 -6.35 -2.99 0.27
N ILE A 261 -6.00 -2.34 1.38
CA ILE A 261 -5.99 -0.89 1.51
C ILE A 261 -4.54 -0.44 1.68
N ILE A 262 -4.04 0.36 0.73
CA ILE A 262 -2.64 0.75 0.63
C ILE A 262 -2.52 2.26 0.87
N LYS A 263 -1.53 2.66 1.68
CA LYS A 263 -1.20 4.06 1.88
C LYS A 263 -0.57 4.63 0.60
N TRP A 264 -1.20 5.65 0.03
CA TRP A 264 -0.62 6.44 -1.06
C TRP A 264 0.58 7.24 -0.55
N ASP A 265 1.71 7.14 -1.24
CA ASP A 265 2.96 7.80 -0.90
C ASP A 265 3.08 9.14 -1.64
N THR A 266 2.37 10.16 -1.13
CA THR A 266 2.27 11.49 -1.75
C THR A 266 3.65 12.11 -2.06
N GLN A 267 4.65 11.87 -1.21
CA GLN A 267 6.01 12.37 -1.41
C GLN A 267 6.70 11.79 -2.65
N ASN A 268 6.38 10.54 -3.00
CA ASN A 268 7.03 9.83 -4.09
C ASN A 268 6.17 9.72 -5.36
N TRP A 269 4.84 9.81 -5.24
CA TRP A 269 3.90 9.60 -6.33
C TRP A 269 3.13 10.86 -6.73
N GLY A 270 3.33 11.97 -6.02
CA GLY A 270 2.53 13.18 -6.20
C GLY A 270 1.19 13.11 -5.47
N GLU A 271 0.37 14.14 -5.64
CA GLU A 271 -0.99 14.15 -5.10
C GLU A 271 -1.78 12.94 -5.59
N ILE A 272 -2.64 12.41 -4.72
CA ILE A 272 -3.46 11.25 -5.07
C ILE A 272 -4.41 11.64 -6.23
N PRO A 273 -4.64 10.78 -7.24
CA PRO A 273 -5.48 11.15 -8.39
C PRO A 273 -6.95 11.48 -8.06
N ALA A 274 -7.41 11.10 -6.87
CA ALA A 274 -8.72 11.48 -6.36
C ALA A 274 -8.73 12.88 -5.67
N ASP A 275 -7.59 13.56 -5.57
CA ASP A 275 -7.47 14.89 -4.94
C ASP A 275 -8.37 15.93 -5.62
N PHE A 276 -9.02 16.76 -4.82
CA PHE A 276 -9.95 17.78 -5.31
C PHE A 276 -9.26 19.04 -5.87
N GLY A 277 -7.95 19.18 -5.73
CA GLY A 277 -7.15 20.30 -6.24
C GLY A 277 -7.40 21.63 -5.53
N ARG A 278 -7.84 21.60 -4.26
CA ARG A 278 -8.26 22.79 -3.49
C ARG A 278 -7.35 23.13 -2.31
N LYS A 279 -6.13 22.59 -2.29
CA LYS A 279 -5.11 22.87 -1.28
C LYS A 279 -4.44 24.23 -1.51
#